data_AF-A0A517THG3-F1
#
_entry.id   AF-A0A517THG3-F1
#
_cell.length_a   1.000
_cell.length_b   1.000
_cell.length_c   1.000
_cell.angle_alpha   90.00
_cell.angle_beta   90.00
_cell.angle_gamma   90.00
#
_symmetry.space_group_name_H-M   'P 1'
#
loop_
_entity.id
_entity.type
_entity.pdbx_description
1 polymer ?
#
loop_
_entity_poly.entity_id
_entity_poly.type
_entity_poly.pdbx_seq_one_letter_code
_entity_poly.pdbx_strand_id
1 'polypeptide(L)'
;MQRISLLMVLAIGLFLAGTPLMAQEAAAPEAPATAPADGVPATPEAPPETTPDPPAPEEPVAEEPAAPEPEAPAEPTPPSAEATTEEAPAVEEADPTEAVAEEESGEAVSDELAEEPVAETTDWSGLMERAPAFIALTHHAAVHLPIALWLLGAFFVLVGLVAPSWRNQVPMACLLGGTATSIVAAASGWWYAAYEWGEEWAWGDGFSLEEHLDKHRWTGVMLVIASLMLSILALISQAKEGKAKKLAIFWRLGLLALAAAVAWEGHIGGEMIHGEGFLEEAFDVWINGEE
;
A
#
# COMPACT_ATOMS: atom_id res chain seq x y z
N MET A 1 -6.31 13.63 -19.87
CA MET A 1 -6.11 12.60 -18.83
C MET A 1 -5.97 11.15 -19.37
N GLN A 2 -6.61 10.77 -20.49
CA GLN A 2 -6.55 9.39 -21.05
C GLN A 2 -5.17 8.77 -21.33
N ARG A 3 -4.11 9.56 -21.55
CA ARG A 3 -2.77 9.03 -21.89
C ARG A 3 -1.98 8.53 -20.67
N ILE A 4 -2.33 8.96 -19.46
CA ILE A 4 -1.63 8.59 -18.22
C ILE A 4 -2.13 7.23 -17.71
N SER A 5 -3.44 6.95 -17.83
CA SER A 5 -4.02 5.65 -17.48
C SER A 5 -3.44 4.50 -18.32
N LEU A 6 -3.15 4.73 -19.61
CA LEU A 6 -2.58 3.70 -20.47
C LEU A 6 -1.14 3.30 -20.07
N LEU A 7 -0.34 4.26 -19.60
CA LEU A 7 1.03 4.01 -19.13
C LEU A 7 1.06 3.24 -17.81
N MET A 8 0.14 3.53 -16.87
CA MET A 8 0.05 2.77 -15.62
C MET A 8 -0.44 1.33 -15.84
N VAL A 9 -1.43 1.13 -16.72
CA VAL A 9 -1.90 -0.23 -17.06
C VAL A 9 -0.81 -1.05 -17.76
N LEU A 10 0.00 -0.43 -18.63
CA LEU A 10 1.14 -1.10 -19.27
C LEU A 10 2.22 -1.50 -18.27
N ALA A 11 2.52 -0.65 -17.29
CA ALA A 11 3.52 -0.92 -16.26
C ALA A 11 3.11 -2.10 -15.34
N ILE A 12 1.82 -2.18 -14.98
CA ILE A 12 1.27 -3.29 -14.18
C ILE A 12 1.26 -4.60 -14.99
N GLY A 13 0.88 -4.54 -16.28
CA GLY A 13 0.88 -5.70 -17.17
C GLY A 13 2.27 -6.31 -17.41
N LEU A 14 3.31 -5.47 -17.54
CA LEU A 14 4.70 -5.91 -17.67
C LEU A 14 5.25 -6.55 -16.39
N PHE A 15 4.78 -6.12 -15.22
CA PHE A 15 5.19 -6.69 -13.94
C PHE A 15 4.57 -8.09 -13.71
N LEU A 16 3.34 -8.32 -14.16
CA LEU A 16 2.66 -9.62 -14.04
C LEU A 16 3.10 -10.64 -15.11
N ALA A 17 3.53 -10.19 -16.29
CA ALA A 17 4.01 -11.07 -17.36
C ALA A 17 5.48 -11.55 -17.16
N GLY A 18 6.17 -11.08 -16.12
CA GLY A 18 7.62 -11.20 -15.96
C GLY A 18 8.16 -12.44 -15.22
N THR A 19 7.33 -13.39 -14.79
CA THR A 19 7.81 -14.64 -14.17
C THR A 19 7.69 -15.83 -15.11
N PRO A 20 8.71 -16.13 -15.94
CA PRO A 20 8.87 -17.48 -16.44
C PRO A 20 9.33 -18.36 -15.27
N LEU A 21 8.43 -19.27 -14.92
CA LEU A 21 8.63 -20.50 -14.15
C LEU A 21 10.06 -21.04 -14.37
N MET A 22 10.92 -20.92 -13.36
CA MET A 22 12.20 -21.63 -13.28
C MET A 22 11.92 -23.12 -13.00
N ALA A 23 11.42 -23.83 -14.01
CA ALA A 23 11.54 -25.27 -14.08
C ALA A 23 12.94 -25.57 -14.61
N GLN A 24 13.93 -25.60 -13.70
CA GLN A 24 15.27 -26.06 -14.04
C GLN A 24 15.28 -27.59 -14.02
N GLU A 25 15.19 -28.14 -15.22
CA GLU A 25 15.47 -29.52 -15.57
C GLU A 25 16.85 -29.93 -15.04
N ALA A 26 16.87 -30.93 -14.16
CA ALA A 26 18.09 -31.53 -13.65
C ALA A 26 18.76 -32.36 -14.77
N ALA A 27 19.63 -31.73 -15.56
CA ALA A 27 20.52 -32.42 -16.47
C ALA A 27 21.61 -33.15 -15.66
N ALA A 28 21.55 -34.48 -15.69
CA ALA A 28 22.59 -35.35 -15.17
C ALA A 28 23.90 -35.18 -15.95
N PRO A 29 25.08 -35.19 -15.31
CA PRO A 29 26.34 -35.13 -16.02
C PRO A 29 26.65 -36.46 -16.73
N GLU A 30 26.84 -36.40 -18.05
CA GLU A 30 27.41 -37.48 -18.85
C GLU A 30 28.82 -37.81 -18.36
N ALA A 31 29.04 -39.09 -18.05
CA ALA A 31 30.35 -39.65 -17.76
C ALA A 31 31.13 -39.93 -19.06
N PRO A 32 32.44 -39.65 -19.13
CA PRO A 32 33.25 -40.05 -20.26
C PRO A 32 33.60 -41.54 -20.20
N ALA A 33 33.24 -42.26 -21.25
CA ALA A 33 33.63 -43.65 -21.48
C ALA A 33 35.13 -43.74 -21.84
N THR A 34 35.90 -44.47 -21.03
CA THR A 34 37.14 -45.13 -21.46
C THR A 34 37.23 -46.50 -20.75
N ALA A 35 37.52 -47.54 -21.54
CA ALA A 35 37.75 -48.93 -21.13
C ALA A 35 39.13 -49.37 -21.64
N PRO A 36 39.61 -50.60 -21.37
CA PRO A 36 39.66 -51.34 -20.10
C PRO A 36 41.14 -51.66 -19.73
N ALA A 37 41.43 -51.89 -18.45
CA ALA A 37 42.66 -52.59 -18.05
C ALA A 37 42.42 -53.35 -16.75
N ASP A 38 42.88 -54.59 -16.76
CA ASP A 38 42.68 -55.63 -15.75
C ASP A 38 43.11 -55.22 -14.33
N GLY A 39 42.31 -55.65 -13.35
CA GLY A 39 42.68 -55.54 -11.95
C GLY A 39 41.47 -55.65 -11.04
N VAL A 40 41.15 -56.88 -10.61
CA VAL A 40 40.26 -57.13 -9.48
C VAL A 40 40.96 -56.66 -8.20
N PRO A 41 40.32 -55.76 -7.41
CA PRO A 41 40.27 -56.02 -5.98
C PRO A 41 38.89 -55.74 -5.36
N ALA A 42 38.51 -56.70 -4.52
CA ALA A 42 37.61 -56.68 -3.36
C ALA A 42 36.50 -55.62 -3.29
N THR A 43 35.27 -56.11 -3.44
CA THR A 43 34.01 -55.52 -2.98
C THR A 43 34.09 -55.13 -1.50
N PRO A 44 33.78 -53.88 -1.10
CA PRO A 44 33.52 -53.56 0.29
C PRO A 44 32.11 -54.05 0.66
N GLU A 45 32.03 -54.83 1.74
CA GLU A 45 30.78 -55.27 2.36
C GLU A 45 29.87 -54.08 2.66
N ALA A 46 28.61 -54.20 2.22
CA ALA A 46 27.56 -53.26 2.59
C ALA A 46 27.29 -53.36 4.11
N PRO A 47 27.07 -52.23 4.81
CA PRO A 47 26.65 -52.26 6.20
C PRO A 47 25.27 -52.91 6.34
N PRO A 48 24.99 -53.58 7.47
CA PRO A 48 23.72 -54.26 7.69
C PRO A 48 22.56 -53.27 7.70
N GLU A 49 21.51 -53.59 6.93
CA GLU A 49 20.22 -52.91 6.98
C GLU A 49 19.67 -52.97 8.41
N THR A 50 19.64 -51.83 9.09
CA THR A 50 18.91 -51.66 10.33
C THR A 50 17.42 -51.58 10.00
N THR A 51 16.69 -52.65 10.30
CA THR A 51 15.24 -52.65 10.32
C THR A 51 14.74 -51.60 11.31
N PRO A 52 13.83 -50.69 10.91
CA PRO A 52 13.23 -49.73 11.84
C PRO A 52 12.36 -50.45 12.87
N ASP A 53 12.52 -50.06 14.13
CA ASP A 53 11.68 -50.55 15.22
C ASP A 53 10.20 -50.21 14.96
N PRO A 54 9.27 -51.11 15.35
CA PRO A 54 7.84 -50.83 15.27
C PRO A 54 7.49 -49.62 16.16
N PRO A 55 6.55 -48.75 15.71
CA PRO A 55 6.15 -47.59 16.49
C PRO A 55 5.56 -48.03 17.84
N ALA A 56 5.96 -47.32 18.89
CA ALA A 56 5.43 -47.49 20.24
C ALA A 56 3.89 -47.30 20.23
N PRO A 57 3.15 -48.02 21.08
CA PRO A 57 1.71 -47.84 21.21
C PRO A 57 1.40 -46.40 21.61
N GLU A 58 0.59 -45.72 20.80
CA GLU A 58 0.12 -44.37 21.07
C GLU A 58 -0.64 -44.36 22.41
N GLU A 59 -0.18 -43.54 23.35
CA GLU A 59 -0.90 -43.30 24.60
C GLU A 59 -2.24 -42.60 24.30
N PRO A 60 -3.31 -42.95 25.03
CA PRO A 60 -4.61 -42.34 24.81
C PRO A 60 -4.54 -40.84 25.12
N VAL A 61 -4.75 -40.04 24.08
CA VAL A 61 -4.92 -38.58 24.16
C VAL A 61 -6.11 -38.29 25.07
N ALA A 62 -5.83 -37.69 26.22
CA ALA A 62 -6.86 -37.20 27.12
C ALA A 62 -7.65 -36.09 26.41
N GLU A 63 -8.98 -36.25 26.32
CA GLU A 63 -9.89 -35.21 25.83
C GLU A 63 -9.69 -33.93 26.65
N GLU A 64 -9.29 -32.87 25.95
CA GLU A 64 -9.25 -31.51 26.48
C GLU A 64 -10.68 -31.05 26.78
N PRO A 65 -10.98 -30.57 28.00
CA PRO A 65 -12.33 -30.12 28.34
C PRO A 65 -12.70 -28.88 27.53
N ALA A 66 -13.86 -28.95 26.87
CA ALA A 66 -14.42 -27.90 26.04
C ALA A 66 -14.41 -26.53 26.75
N ALA A 67 -13.80 -25.55 26.10
CA ALA A 67 -13.85 -24.15 26.52
C ALA A 67 -15.32 -23.65 26.52
N PRO A 68 -15.72 -22.83 27.51
CA PRO A 68 -17.05 -22.24 27.53
C PRO A 68 -17.26 -21.27 26.36
N GLU A 69 -18.45 -21.34 25.77
CA GLU A 69 -18.93 -20.45 24.70
C GLU A 69 -18.79 -18.97 25.10
N PRO A 70 -18.29 -18.10 24.21
CA PRO A 70 -18.26 -16.66 24.47
C PRO A 70 -19.69 -16.09 24.42
N GLU A 71 -20.08 -15.40 25.50
CA GLU A 71 -21.33 -14.66 25.57
C GLU A 71 -21.40 -13.58 24.47
N ALA A 72 -22.54 -13.51 23.80
CA ALA A 72 -22.80 -12.55 22.73
C ALA A 72 -22.74 -11.10 23.25
N PRO A 73 -22.10 -10.16 22.52
CA PRO A 73 -22.08 -8.76 22.91
C PRO A 73 -23.48 -8.14 22.82
N ALA A 74 -23.85 -7.41 23.87
CA ALA A 74 -25.10 -6.67 23.96
C ALA A 74 -25.22 -5.61 22.85
N GLU A 75 -26.40 -5.52 22.24
CA GLU A 75 -26.72 -4.51 21.23
C GLU A 75 -26.63 -3.08 21.82
N PRO A 76 -25.96 -2.14 21.15
CA PRO A 76 -25.95 -0.74 21.58
C PRO A 76 -27.31 -0.10 21.30
N THR A 77 -27.89 0.47 22.35
CA THR A 77 -29.13 1.26 22.30
C THR A 77 -28.83 2.60 21.61
N PRO A 78 -29.64 3.06 20.63
CA PRO A 78 -29.41 4.35 19.99
C PRO A 78 -29.71 5.51 20.95
N PRO A 79 -28.92 6.60 20.92
CA PRO A 79 -29.18 7.79 21.72
C PRO A 79 -30.43 8.53 21.24
N SER A 80 -31.24 8.94 22.21
CA SER A 80 -32.44 9.76 22.03
C SER A 80 -32.08 11.15 21.51
N ALA A 81 -32.55 11.49 20.31
CA ALA A 81 -32.44 12.82 19.74
C ALA A 81 -33.43 13.77 20.44
N GLU A 82 -32.94 14.56 21.39
CA GLU A 82 -33.64 15.77 21.83
C GLU A 82 -33.39 16.88 20.81
N ALA A 83 -34.46 17.30 20.13
CA ALA A 83 -34.46 18.43 19.22
C ALA A 83 -34.50 19.74 20.02
N THR A 84 -33.42 20.51 20.00
CA THR A 84 -33.40 21.91 20.39
C THR A 84 -33.63 22.79 19.17
N THR A 85 -34.82 23.39 19.11
CA THR A 85 -35.19 24.46 18.19
C THR A 85 -34.45 25.73 18.63
N GLU A 86 -33.50 26.22 17.83
CA GLU A 86 -32.89 27.53 18.03
C GLU A 86 -33.46 28.52 17.01
N GLU A 87 -33.84 29.66 17.56
CA GLU A 87 -34.69 30.71 17.02
C GLU A 87 -33.89 31.65 16.11
N ALA A 88 -34.37 31.89 14.89
CA ALA A 88 -33.77 32.84 13.96
C ALA A 88 -34.00 34.29 14.42
N PRO A 89 -33.00 35.20 14.36
CA PRO A 89 -33.26 36.62 14.54
C PRO A 89 -33.72 37.28 13.24
N ALA A 90 -34.78 38.06 13.41
CA ALA A 90 -35.44 38.91 12.42
C ALA A 90 -34.48 39.90 11.75
N VAL A 91 -34.57 40.01 10.43
CA VAL A 91 -34.01 41.14 9.68
C VAL A 91 -35.15 42.10 9.34
N GLU A 92 -34.87 43.34 9.72
CA GLU A 92 -35.66 44.56 9.74
C GLU A 92 -36.16 44.99 8.35
N GLU A 93 -37.44 45.37 8.29
CA GLU A 93 -38.09 45.97 7.13
C GLU A 93 -37.57 47.39 6.88
N ALA A 94 -37.23 47.68 5.62
CA ALA A 94 -37.06 49.06 5.13
C ALA A 94 -38.10 49.34 4.02
N ASP A 95 -38.85 50.41 4.25
CA ASP A 95 -40.00 50.94 3.52
C ASP A 95 -39.66 51.42 2.08
N PRO A 96 -40.63 51.48 1.13
CA PRO A 96 -40.44 51.74 -0.29
C PRO A 96 -40.71 53.22 -0.68
N THR A 97 -40.66 53.50 -2.00
CA THR A 97 -40.85 54.77 -2.76
C THR A 97 -39.53 55.39 -3.22
N GLU A 98 -39.26 55.71 -4.50
CA GLU A 98 -40.11 56.19 -5.61
C GLU A 98 -39.78 55.52 -6.96
N ALA A 99 -40.80 55.52 -7.83
CA ALA A 99 -40.81 55.04 -9.20
C ALA A 99 -40.60 56.19 -10.22
N VAL A 100 -39.91 55.93 -11.34
CA VAL A 100 -40.17 56.51 -12.68
C VAL A 100 -39.62 55.52 -13.73
N ALA A 101 -40.47 54.70 -14.37
CA ALA A 101 -40.95 54.77 -15.77
C ALA A 101 -39.84 54.78 -16.84
N GLU A 102 -39.58 53.65 -17.49
CA GLU A 102 -40.09 53.18 -18.79
C GLU A 102 -39.07 53.42 -19.92
N GLU A 103 -38.59 52.36 -20.56
CA GLU A 103 -38.76 52.15 -22.02
C GLU A 103 -38.48 50.67 -22.38
N GLU A 104 -39.43 50.14 -23.13
CA GLU A 104 -39.43 48.85 -23.84
C GLU A 104 -38.28 48.75 -24.85
N SER A 105 -37.47 47.68 -24.75
CA SER A 105 -36.94 47.04 -25.94
C SER A 105 -36.97 45.54 -25.73
N GLY A 106 -37.99 44.90 -26.30
CA GLY A 106 -38.13 43.45 -26.34
C GLY A 106 -36.98 42.84 -27.13
N GLU A 107 -36.04 42.25 -26.41
CA GLU A 107 -35.15 41.25 -26.96
C GLU A 107 -35.58 39.92 -26.32
N ALA A 108 -36.16 39.06 -27.16
CA ALA A 108 -36.50 37.70 -26.79
C ALA A 108 -35.20 36.95 -26.47
N VAL A 109 -34.81 36.98 -25.19
CA VAL A 109 -33.84 36.03 -24.63
C VAL A 109 -34.56 34.69 -24.64
N SER A 110 -34.26 33.91 -25.67
CA SER A 110 -34.53 32.48 -25.67
C SER A 110 -33.93 31.91 -24.39
N ASP A 111 -34.83 31.53 -23.49
CA ASP A 111 -34.62 30.71 -22.32
C ASP A 111 -34.12 29.33 -22.81
N GLU A 112 -32.87 29.29 -23.26
CA GLU A 112 -32.12 28.06 -23.42
C GLU A 112 -31.79 27.62 -22.00
N LEU A 113 -32.79 26.98 -21.37
CA LEU A 113 -32.61 26.10 -20.25
C LEU A 113 -31.50 25.14 -20.65
N ALA A 114 -30.27 25.48 -20.26
CA ALA A 114 -29.16 24.57 -20.30
C ALA A 114 -29.64 23.35 -19.53
N GLU A 115 -29.94 22.27 -20.25
CA GLU A 115 -30.17 20.98 -19.65
C GLU A 115 -28.93 20.71 -18.80
N GLU A 116 -29.07 20.81 -17.48
CA GLU A 116 -27.98 20.43 -16.60
C GLU A 116 -27.60 19.01 -16.99
N PRO A 117 -26.31 18.74 -17.27
CA PRO A 117 -25.89 17.42 -17.65
C PRO A 117 -26.29 16.49 -16.51
N VAL A 118 -27.31 15.66 -16.76
CA VAL A 118 -27.73 14.62 -15.84
C VAL A 118 -26.49 13.80 -15.59
N ALA A 119 -25.89 13.96 -14.41
CA ALA A 119 -24.71 13.21 -14.02
C ALA A 119 -25.03 11.74 -14.25
N GLU A 120 -24.31 11.10 -15.16
CA GLU A 120 -24.46 9.67 -15.40
C GLU A 120 -24.25 8.96 -14.06
N THR A 121 -25.34 8.48 -13.46
CA THR A 121 -25.27 7.73 -12.21
C THR A 121 -24.47 6.48 -12.52
N THR A 122 -23.22 6.45 -12.06
CA THR A 122 -22.34 5.29 -12.27
C THR A 122 -23.03 4.09 -11.63
N ASP A 123 -23.35 3.06 -12.43
CA ASP A 123 -24.00 1.86 -11.91
C ASP A 123 -23.01 1.07 -11.04
N TRP A 124 -23.07 1.31 -9.74
CA TRP A 124 -22.27 0.61 -8.75
C TRP A 124 -22.76 -0.82 -8.47
N SER A 125 -23.57 -1.45 -9.33
CA SER A 125 -24.10 -2.79 -9.06
C SER A 125 -23.03 -3.89 -9.11
N GLY A 126 -21.95 -3.70 -9.88
CA GLY A 126 -20.91 -4.70 -10.08
C GLY A 126 -19.71 -4.62 -9.13
N LEU A 127 -19.04 -5.77 -8.93
CA LEU A 127 -17.90 -5.89 -8.00
C LEU A 127 -16.66 -5.14 -8.49
N MET A 128 -16.41 -5.14 -9.81
CA MET A 128 -15.24 -4.49 -10.40
C MET A 128 -15.40 -2.97 -10.41
N GLU A 129 -16.64 -2.50 -10.51
CA GLU A 129 -17.05 -1.11 -10.49
C GLU A 129 -16.88 -0.53 -9.07
N ARG A 130 -17.11 -1.32 -8.03
CA ARG A 130 -16.87 -0.94 -6.61
C ARG A 130 -15.42 -1.03 -6.16
N ALA A 131 -14.58 -1.81 -6.86
CA ALA A 131 -13.20 -2.05 -6.46
C ALA A 131 -12.37 -0.77 -6.26
N PRO A 132 -12.49 0.28 -7.10
CA PRO A 132 -11.75 1.51 -6.90
C PRO A 132 -12.15 2.24 -5.61
N ALA A 133 -13.44 2.34 -5.30
CA ALA A 133 -13.93 2.95 -4.06
C ALA A 133 -13.44 2.17 -2.83
N PHE A 134 -13.52 0.84 -2.88
CA PHE A 134 -13.01 -0.02 -1.80
C PHE A 134 -11.50 0.17 -1.59
N ILE A 135 -10.71 0.20 -2.66
CA ILE A 135 -9.25 0.40 -2.59
C ILE A 135 -8.92 1.80 -2.05
N ALA A 136 -9.70 2.81 -2.43
CA ALA A 136 -9.50 4.19 -1.97
C ALA A 136 -9.80 4.31 -0.46
N LEU A 137 -10.89 3.72 0.02
CA LEU A 137 -11.24 3.70 1.45
C LEU A 137 -10.26 2.90 2.29
N THR A 138 -9.74 1.81 1.73
CA THR A 138 -8.76 0.96 2.41
C THR A 138 -7.33 1.45 2.22
N HIS A 139 -7.09 2.59 1.56
CA HIS A 139 -5.75 3.06 1.21
C HIS A 139 -4.78 3.06 2.41
N HIS A 140 -5.17 3.66 3.54
CA HIS A 140 -4.35 3.66 4.75
C HIS A 140 -4.03 2.24 5.27
N ALA A 141 -5.00 1.32 5.29
CA ALA A 141 -4.79 -0.03 5.85
C ALA A 141 -4.15 -1.02 4.86
N ALA A 142 -4.56 -0.98 3.59
CA ALA A 142 -4.21 -1.96 2.57
C ALA A 142 -2.92 -1.63 1.83
N VAL A 143 -2.52 -0.35 1.75
CA VAL A 143 -1.32 0.04 0.98
C VAL A 143 -0.25 0.77 1.80
N HIS A 144 -0.55 1.55 2.83
CA HIS A 144 0.52 2.09 3.69
C HIS A 144 1.17 1.02 4.58
N LEU A 145 0.40 0.08 5.13
CA LEU A 145 0.95 -1.00 5.97
C LEU A 145 2.00 -1.84 5.21
N PRO A 146 1.78 -2.27 3.95
CA PRO A 146 2.81 -3.01 3.23
C PRO A 146 3.99 -2.15 2.73
N ILE A 147 3.84 -0.83 2.55
CA ILE A 147 4.99 0.05 2.25
C ILE A 147 5.99 0.05 3.43
N ALA A 148 5.52 -0.14 4.66
CA ALA A 148 6.38 -0.28 5.83
C ALA A 148 7.34 -1.49 5.76
N LEU A 149 7.19 -2.38 4.76
CA LEU A 149 8.20 -3.38 4.44
C LEU A 149 9.57 -2.75 4.18
N TRP A 150 9.68 -1.51 3.67
CA TRP A 150 10.99 -0.86 3.53
C TRP A 150 11.67 -0.60 4.88
N LEU A 151 10.92 -0.22 5.92
CA LEU A 151 11.43 -0.07 7.29
C LEU A 151 11.92 -1.43 7.83
N LEU A 152 11.13 -2.48 7.62
CA LEU A 152 11.52 -3.84 8.00
C LEU A 152 12.79 -4.28 7.25
N GLY A 153 12.85 -4.05 5.95
CA GLY A 153 14.01 -4.37 5.12
C GLY A 153 15.26 -3.62 5.58
N ALA A 154 15.13 -2.32 5.87
CA ALA A 154 16.18 -1.50 6.45
C ALA A 154 16.67 -2.02 7.81
N PHE A 155 15.75 -2.42 8.69
CA PHE A 155 16.10 -3.09 9.94
C PHE A 155 16.96 -4.34 9.69
N PHE A 156 16.59 -5.21 8.75
CA PHE A 156 17.40 -6.40 8.41
C PHE A 156 18.72 -6.08 7.71
N VAL A 157 18.87 -4.92 7.06
CA VAL A 157 20.18 -4.43 6.60
C VAL A 157 21.10 -4.17 7.79
N LEU A 158 20.58 -3.53 8.84
CA LEU A 158 21.32 -3.22 10.07
C LEU A 158 21.63 -4.49 10.88
N VAL A 159 20.66 -5.39 11.05
CA VAL A 159 20.89 -6.71 11.65
C VAL A 159 21.96 -7.48 10.85
N GLY A 160 21.98 -7.33 9.53
CA GLY A 160 23.00 -7.89 8.66
C GLY A 160 24.44 -7.44 8.94
N LEU A 161 24.65 -6.39 9.74
CA LEU A 161 25.98 -5.98 10.23
C LEU A 161 26.51 -6.92 11.31
N VAL A 162 25.62 -7.49 12.14
CA VAL A 162 25.97 -8.45 13.20
C VAL A 162 25.73 -9.90 12.78
N ALA A 163 24.75 -10.14 11.90
CA ALA A 163 24.38 -11.45 11.38
C ALA A 163 24.40 -11.46 9.82
N PRO A 164 25.58 -11.67 9.20
CA PRO A 164 25.76 -11.52 7.75
C PRO A 164 24.85 -12.40 6.87
N SER A 165 24.37 -13.53 7.39
CA SER A 165 23.43 -14.42 6.70
C SER A 165 22.09 -13.76 6.39
N TRP A 166 21.68 -12.77 7.19
CA TRP A 166 20.37 -12.11 7.07
C TRP A 166 20.43 -10.85 6.19
N ARG A 167 21.64 -10.41 5.79
CA ARG A 167 21.89 -9.13 5.10
C ARG A 167 21.35 -9.05 3.66
N ASN A 168 20.89 -10.16 3.09
CA ASN A 168 20.60 -10.26 1.65
C ASN A 168 19.15 -10.61 1.36
N GLN A 169 18.71 -11.81 1.75
CA GLN A 169 17.41 -12.34 1.30
C GLN A 169 16.24 -11.56 1.89
N VAL A 170 16.24 -11.32 3.21
CA VAL A 170 15.15 -10.63 3.89
C VAL A 170 15.03 -9.15 3.45
N PRO A 171 16.10 -8.34 3.45
CA PRO A 171 16.01 -6.96 2.96
C PRO A 171 15.58 -6.86 1.50
N MET A 172 16.02 -7.80 0.66
CA MET A 172 15.64 -7.80 -0.75
C MET A 172 14.15 -8.15 -0.94
N ALA A 173 13.65 -9.17 -0.23
CA ALA A 173 12.23 -9.51 -0.26
C ALA A 173 11.36 -8.34 0.21
N CYS A 174 11.78 -7.67 1.28
CA CYS A 174 11.14 -6.47 1.80
C CYS A 174 11.17 -5.30 0.81
N LEU A 175 12.31 -5.07 0.13
CA LEU A 175 12.44 -4.06 -0.91
C LEU A 175 11.48 -4.33 -2.07
N LEU A 176 11.46 -5.56 -2.60
CA LEU A 176 10.61 -5.95 -3.72
C LEU A 176 9.11 -5.88 -3.35
N GLY A 177 8.74 -6.39 -2.17
CA GLY A 177 7.36 -6.33 -1.68
C GLY A 177 6.88 -4.91 -1.41
N GLY A 178 7.73 -4.09 -0.78
CA GLY A 178 7.48 -2.66 -0.59
C GLY A 178 7.37 -1.90 -1.91
N THR A 179 8.21 -2.20 -2.91
CA THR A 179 8.09 -1.62 -4.26
C THR A 179 6.75 -1.95 -4.90
N ALA A 180 6.38 -3.24 -4.93
CA ALA A 180 5.11 -3.65 -5.53
C ALA A 180 3.91 -2.97 -4.88
N THR A 181 3.90 -2.88 -3.55
CA THR A 181 2.80 -2.28 -2.79
C THR A 181 2.79 -0.76 -2.87
N SER A 182 3.96 -0.11 -2.97
CA SER A 182 4.04 1.33 -3.21
C SER A 182 3.45 1.77 -4.55
N ILE A 183 3.51 0.91 -5.59
CA ILE A 183 2.86 1.18 -6.88
C ILE A 183 1.35 1.23 -6.71
N VAL A 184 0.80 0.26 -5.97
CA VAL A 184 -0.64 0.20 -5.66
C VAL A 184 -1.03 1.39 -4.79
N ALA A 185 -0.17 1.77 -3.82
CA ALA A 185 -0.35 2.96 -3.00
C ALA A 185 -0.44 4.21 -3.86
N ALA A 186 0.59 4.54 -4.64
CA ALA A 186 0.57 5.71 -5.50
C ALA A 186 -0.66 5.72 -6.41
N ALA A 187 -0.97 4.61 -7.09
CA ALA A 187 -2.14 4.51 -7.96
C ALA A 187 -3.46 4.84 -7.23
N SER A 188 -3.66 4.24 -6.05
CA SER A 188 -4.87 4.44 -5.25
C SER A 188 -4.95 5.81 -4.61
N GLY A 189 -3.82 6.44 -4.25
CA GLY A 189 -3.80 7.80 -3.72
C GLY A 189 -4.19 8.84 -4.77
N TRP A 190 -3.72 8.66 -6.02
CA TRP A 190 -4.16 9.50 -7.14
C TRP A 190 -5.64 9.31 -7.47
N TRP A 191 -6.15 8.08 -7.31
CA TRP A 191 -7.58 7.78 -7.49
C TRP A 191 -8.45 8.38 -6.39
N TYR A 192 -8.07 8.21 -5.12
CA TYR A 192 -8.80 8.76 -3.97
C TYR A 192 -8.91 10.29 -4.06
N ALA A 193 -7.82 10.96 -4.42
CA ALA A 193 -7.80 12.41 -4.59
C ALA A 193 -8.62 12.92 -5.79
N ALA A 194 -9.07 12.04 -6.70
CA ALA A 194 -9.91 12.42 -7.83
C ALA A 194 -11.41 12.18 -7.59
N TYR A 195 -11.77 11.39 -6.58
CA TYR A 195 -13.15 10.94 -6.40
C TYR A 195 -13.52 10.83 -4.90
N GLU A 196 -14.51 11.60 -4.46
CA GLU A 196 -15.28 11.26 -3.27
C GLU A 196 -16.56 10.55 -3.72
N TRP A 197 -16.66 9.23 -3.51
CA TRP A 197 -17.89 8.47 -3.75
C TRP A 197 -18.53 8.57 -5.16
N GLY A 198 -17.76 8.96 -6.17
CA GLY A 198 -18.26 9.09 -7.55
C GLY A 198 -18.57 10.52 -7.99
N GLU A 199 -18.38 11.51 -7.12
CA GLU A 199 -18.44 12.93 -7.49
C GLU A 199 -17.03 13.58 -7.44
N GLU A 200 -16.83 14.58 -8.27
CA GLU A 200 -15.60 15.36 -8.36
C GLU A 200 -15.52 16.28 -7.14
N TRP A 201 -14.38 16.28 -6.43
CA TRP A 201 -14.20 17.05 -5.20
C TRP A 201 -14.46 18.55 -5.42
N ALA A 202 -15.46 19.09 -4.73
CA ALA A 202 -15.65 20.54 -4.57
C ALA A 202 -14.95 20.97 -3.28
N TRP A 203 -13.69 21.40 -3.37
CA TRP A 203 -12.99 21.98 -2.23
C TRP A 203 -13.78 23.17 -1.69
N GLY A 204 -14.16 23.11 -0.41
CA GLY A 204 -14.65 24.30 0.28
C GLY A 204 -13.55 25.36 0.32
N ASP A 205 -13.88 26.58 -0.11
CA ASP A 205 -12.94 27.71 -0.13
C ASP A 205 -12.25 27.87 1.23
N GLY A 206 -10.92 27.72 1.26
CA GLY A 206 -10.12 28.29 2.36
C GLY A 206 -9.02 27.43 2.98
N PHE A 207 -8.84 26.16 2.62
CA PHE A 207 -7.72 25.36 3.12
C PHE A 207 -6.69 25.05 2.03
N SER A 208 -5.40 25.30 2.31
CA SER A 208 -4.25 24.94 1.47
C SER A 208 -4.00 23.41 1.40
N LEU A 209 -5.03 22.59 1.61
CA LEU A 209 -4.96 21.15 1.57
C LEU A 209 -4.55 20.66 0.18
N GLU A 210 -4.91 21.39 -0.88
CA GLU A 210 -4.50 21.09 -2.26
C GLU A 210 -2.97 21.02 -2.42
N GLU A 211 -2.23 21.99 -1.88
CA GLU A 211 -0.77 22.03 -2.04
C GLU A 211 -0.07 20.90 -1.25
N HIS A 212 -0.54 20.62 -0.02
CA HIS A 212 0.01 19.56 0.81
C HIS A 212 -0.31 18.18 0.24
N LEU A 213 -1.55 17.99 -0.23
CA LEU A 213 -2.00 16.76 -0.88
C LEU A 213 -1.23 16.51 -2.18
N ASP A 214 -1.04 17.52 -3.02
CA ASP A 214 -0.27 17.38 -4.26
C ASP A 214 1.20 17.05 -3.98
N LYS A 215 1.81 17.69 -2.97
CA LYS A 215 3.16 17.32 -2.53
C LYS A 215 3.22 15.85 -2.12
N HIS A 216 2.30 15.40 -1.26
CA HIS A 216 2.25 14.02 -0.78
C HIS A 216 2.06 12.99 -1.91
N ARG A 217 1.20 13.30 -2.89
CA ARG A 217 0.98 12.44 -4.06
C ARG A 217 2.24 12.32 -4.93
N TRP A 218 2.93 13.44 -5.17
CA TRP A 218 4.14 13.45 -5.96
C TRP A 218 5.33 12.80 -5.26
N THR A 219 5.49 13.00 -3.95
CA THR A 219 6.54 12.32 -3.18
C THR A 219 6.30 10.81 -3.15
N GLY A 220 5.05 10.35 -3.03
CA GLY A 220 4.68 8.95 -3.22
C GLY A 220 5.13 8.38 -4.57
N VAL A 221 4.91 9.11 -5.67
CA VAL A 221 5.40 8.71 -7.01
C VAL A 221 6.93 8.66 -7.07
N MET A 222 7.63 9.63 -6.46
CA MET A 222 9.10 9.61 -6.41
C MET A 222 9.64 8.42 -5.62
N LEU A 223 8.98 8.01 -4.54
CA LEU A 223 9.32 6.79 -3.79
C LEU A 223 9.10 5.51 -4.61
N VAL A 224 8.05 5.44 -5.42
CA VAL A 224 7.84 4.34 -6.37
C VAL A 224 9.00 4.25 -7.36
N ILE A 225 9.38 5.37 -7.99
CA ILE A 225 10.48 5.39 -8.96
C ILE A 225 11.81 5.00 -8.30
N ALA A 226 12.12 5.58 -7.14
CA ALA A 226 13.34 5.28 -6.40
C ALA A 226 13.41 3.81 -6.00
N SER A 227 12.31 3.25 -5.50
CA SER A 227 12.25 1.84 -5.08
C SER A 227 12.30 0.87 -6.26
N LEU A 228 11.70 1.20 -7.40
CA LEU A 228 11.86 0.43 -8.65
C LEU A 228 13.32 0.37 -9.10
N MET A 229 14.01 1.52 -9.11
CA MET A 229 15.42 1.57 -9.46
C MET A 229 16.25 0.72 -8.48
N LEU A 230 16.04 0.87 -7.18
CA LEU A 230 16.75 0.10 -6.16
C LEU A 230 16.47 -1.40 -6.26
N SER A 231 15.24 -1.79 -6.55
CA SER A 231 14.82 -3.17 -6.79
C SER A 231 15.56 -3.78 -7.98
N ILE A 232 15.66 -3.05 -9.10
CA ILE A 232 16.46 -3.48 -10.26
C ILE A 232 17.93 -3.62 -9.89
N LEU A 233 18.50 -2.64 -9.16
CA LEU A 233 19.88 -2.70 -8.71
C LEU A 233 20.14 -3.90 -7.77
N ALA A 234 19.20 -4.22 -6.89
CA ALA A 234 19.27 -5.36 -5.99
C ALA A 234 19.27 -6.69 -6.78
N LEU A 235 18.37 -6.85 -7.75
CA LEU A 235 18.30 -8.02 -8.63
C LEU A 235 19.59 -8.20 -9.45
N ILE A 236 20.09 -7.12 -10.08
CA ILE A 236 21.36 -7.15 -10.82
C ILE A 236 22.52 -7.50 -9.89
N SER A 237 22.51 -6.99 -8.66
CA SER A 237 23.55 -7.28 -7.67
C SER A 237 23.57 -8.76 -7.29
N GLN A 238 22.41 -9.41 -7.16
CA GLN A 238 22.33 -10.84 -6.85
C GLN A 238 22.74 -11.71 -8.04
N ALA A 239 22.29 -11.38 -9.25
CA ALA A 239 22.63 -12.11 -10.46
C ALA A 239 24.14 -12.14 -10.74
N LYS A 240 24.90 -11.18 -10.19
CA LYS A 240 26.36 -11.10 -10.32
C LYS A 240 27.13 -11.87 -9.23
N GLU A 241 26.47 -12.65 -8.38
CA GLU A 241 27.08 -13.58 -7.41
C GLU A 241 28.26 -12.97 -6.61
N GLY A 242 28.06 -11.79 -6.03
CA GLY A 242 29.08 -11.13 -5.21
C GLY A 242 30.21 -10.44 -5.97
N LYS A 243 30.27 -10.54 -7.31
CA LYS A 243 31.19 -9.75 -8.15
C LYS A 243 30.83 -8.26 -8.16
N ALA A 244 29.60 -7.90 -7.79
CA ALA A 244 29.08 -6.54 -7.76
C ALA A 244 28.99 -5.93 -6.34
N LYS A 245 30.05 -6.04 -5.52
CA LYS A 245 30.05 -5.56 -4.12
C LYS A 245 29.60 -4.10 -3.96
N LYS A 246 30.01 -3.21 -4.87
CA LYS A 246 29.61 -1.79 -4.84
C LYS A 246 28.10 -1.63 -5.03
N LEU A 247 27.52 -2.38 -5.97
CA LEU A 247 26.08 -2.36 -6.22
C LEU A 247 25.31 -2.91 -5.02
N ALA A 248 25.84 -3.96 -4.39
CA ALA A 248 25.28 -4.56 -3.18
C ALA A 248 25.24 -3.59 -2.00
N ILE A 249 26.25 -2.74 -1.86
CA ILE A 249 26.29 -1.70 -0.83
C ILE A 249 25.30 -0.59 -1.20
N PHE A 250 25.30 -0.16 -2.46
CA PHE A 250 24.48 0.95 -2.93
C PHE A 250 22.98 0.69 -2.73
N TRP A 251 22.45 -0.47 -3.13
CA TRP A 251 21.01 -0.73 -2.97
C TRP A 251 20.60 -0.86 -1.49
N ARG A 252 21.49 -1.35 -0.61
CA ARG A 252 21.21 -1.42 0.84
C ARG A 252 21.20 -0.05 1.48
N LEU A 253 22.15 0.83 1.14
CA LEU A 253 22.13 2.22 1.59
C LEU A 253 20.89 2.95 1.03
N GLY A 254 20.53 2.67 -0.21
CA GLY A 254 19.29 3.17 -0.80
C GLY A 254 18.04 2.68 -0.07
N LEU A 255 18.01 1.43 0.39
CA LEU A 255 16.90 0.90 1.21
C LEU A 255 16.81 1.61 2.58
N LEU A 256 17.95 1.91 3.22
CA LEU A 256 17.96 2.73 4.44
C LEU A 256 17.42 4.14 4.16
N ALA A 257 17.79 4.74 3.03
CA ALA A 257 17.28 6.04 2.62
C ALA A 257 15.77 6.01 2.32
N LEU A 258 15.28 4.97 1.64
CA LEU A 258 13.83 4.75 1.44
C LEU A 258 13.08 4.63 2.76
N ALA A 259 13.65 3.89 3.72
CA ALA A 259 13.05 3.73 5.04
C ALA A 259 12.95 5.08 5.79
N ALA A 260 13.97 5.93 5.71
CA ALA A 260 13.90 7.28 6.26
C ALA A 260 12.87 8.16 5.53
N ALA A 261 12.84 8.08 4.20
CA ALA A 261 11.93 8.88 3.38
C ALA A 261 10.46 8.49 3.59
N VAL A 262 10.15 7.18 3.72
CA VAL A 262 8.78 6.75 4.03
C VAL A 262 8.35 7.11 5.45
N ALA A 263 9.27 7.08 6.43
CA ALA A 263 8.95 7.56 7.77
C ALA A 263 8.60 9.06 7.77
N TRP A 264 9.36 9.85 6.99
CA TRP A 264 9.06 11.27 6.77
C TRP A 264 7.72 11.48 6.07
N GLU A 265 7.41 10.71 5.03
CA GLU A 265 6.08 10.76 4.38
C GLU A 265 4.94 10.36 5.33
N GLY A 266 5.19 9.40 6.23
CA GLY A 266 4.23 9.03 7.27
C GLY A 266 3.95 10.18 8.24
N HIS A 267 4.97 10.98 8.57
CA HIS A 267 4.82 12.18 9.38
C HIS A 267 3.97 13.25 8.66
N ILE A 268 4.30 13.58 7.40
CA ILE A 268 3.49 14.52 6.59
C ILE A 268 2.05 14.01 6.47
N GLY A 269 1.88 12.71 6.21
CA GLY A 269 0.56 12.07 6.14
C GLY A 269 -0.24 12.22 7.43
N GLY A 270 0.42 12.06 8.59
CA GLY A 270 -0.20 12.27 9.89
C GLY A 270 -0.61 13.72 10.12
N GLU A 271 0.22 14.69 9.75
CA GLU A 271 -0.09 16.12 9.89
C GLU A 271 -1.30 16.53 9.03
N MET A 272 -1.48 15.93 7.85
CA MET A 272 -2.66 16.19 7.02
C MET A 272 -3.97 15.71 7.66
N ILE A 273 -3.92 14.69 8.53
CA ILE A 273 -5.11 14.11 9.17
C ILE A 273 -5.36 14.72 10.55
N HIS A 274 -4.30 14.93 11.33
CA HIS A 274 -4.38 15.31 12.74
C HIS A 274 -4.03 16.79 12.99
N GLY A 275 -3.58 17.53 11.98
CA GLY A 275 -3.08 18.89 12.11
C GLY A 275 -1.56 18.94 12.26
N GLU A 276 -0.98 20.10 11.93
CA GLU A 276 0.45 20.36 12.12
C GLU A 276 0.84 20.24 13.59
N GLY A 277 1.99 19.64 13.87
CA GLY A 277 2.50 19.55 15.24
C GLY A 277 1.86 18.47 16.12
N PHE A 278 0.98 17.62 15.59
CA PHE A 278 0.26 16.63 16.41
C PHE A 278 1.19 15.61 17.11
N LEU A 279 2.33 15.26 16.49
CA LEU A 279 3.30 14.36 17.09
C LEU A 279 4.07 15.04 18.21
N GLU A 280 4.38 16.32 18.04
CA GLU A 280 5.04 17.16 19.04
C GLU A 280 4.12 17.34 20.25
N GLU A 281 2.83 17.61 20.04
CA GLU A 281 1.83 17.69 21.09
C GLU A 281 1.69 16.34 21.81
N ALA A 282 1.57 15.23 21.08
CA ALA A 282 1.50 13.90 21.67
C ALA A 282 2.77 13.55 22.48
N PHE A 283 3.94 13.96 21.99
CA PHE A 283 5.20 13.77 22.70
C PHE A 283 5.30 14.64 23.96
N ASP A 284 4.83 15.88 23.88
CA ASP A 284 4.77 16.81 25.02
C ASP A 284 3.86 16.27 26.12
N VAL A 285 2.65 15.84 25.77
CA VAL A 285 1.71 15.16 26.69
C VAL A 285 2.35 13.91 27.30
N TRP A 286 3.11 13.12 26.54
CA TRP A 286 3.77 11.93 27.07
C TRP A 286 4.90 12.26 28.05
N ILE A 287 5.71 13.29 27.79
CA ILE A 287 6.86 13.66 28.60
C ILE A 287 6.47 14.50 29.81
N ASN A 288 5.55 15.46 29.65
CA ASN A 288 5.20 16.47 30.64
C ASN A 288 3.88 16.17 31.37
N GLY A 289 3.03 15.29 30.82
CA GLY A 289 1.67 15.03 31.32
C GLY A 289 0.65 16.03 30.78
N GLU A 290 -0.65 15.71 30.87
CA GLU A 290 -1.73 16.67 30.58
C GLU A 290 -1.72 17.79 31.64
N GLU A 291 -1.60 19.06 31.22
CA GLU A 291 -1.89 20.22 32.08
C GLU A 291 -3.40 20.46 32.24
#